data_AF-A0A914WXF6-F1
#
_entry.id   AF-A0A914WXF6-F1
#
_cell.length_a   1.000
_cell.length_b   1.000
_cell.length_c   1.000
_cell.angle_alpha   90.00
_cell.angle_beta   90.00
_cell.angle_gamma   90.00
#
_symmetry.space_group_name_H-M   'P 1'
#
loop_
_entity.id
_entity.type
_entity.pdbx_description
1 polymer ?
#
loop_
_entity_poly.entity_id
_entity_poly.type
_entity_poly.pdbx_seq_one_letter_code
_entity_poly.pdbx_strand_id
1 'polypeptide(L)'
;MFNRTAVPKPKNIRKIVTNGSCLFRAFLFCLTGPEEHHLIVWRVICNYMEFFSSMWQPLLGTCTIAKYFDRGVRTSGIGIEHWGIEIEILTFANMFNCMVDVYNDHDSARKIKQYEGYGPRPRANRPATNTADLTTFLLYNAHNHFKVVLSP
;
A
#
# COMPACT_ATOMS: atom_id res chain seq x y z
N MET A 1 -9.44 -13.82 18.19
CA MET A 1 -8.34 -13.19 18.95
C MET A 1 -7.10 -13.21 18.08
N PHE A 2 -6.68 -12.08 17.52
CA PHE A 2 -5.38 -12.00 16.83
C PHE A 2 -4.28 -11.99 17.89
N ASN A 3 -3.40 -12.97 17.82
CA ASN A 3 -2.27 -13.13 18.72
C ASN A 3 -1.37 -11.89 18.59
N ARG A 4 -1.26 -11.09 19.66
CA ARG A 4 -0.38 -9.91 19.72
C ARG A 4 1.05 -10.39 19.92
N THR A 5 1.64 -11.04 18.93
CA THR A 5 3.09 -11.20 18.91
C THR A 5 3.70 -9.81 18.79
N ALA A 6 4.57 -9.45 19.73
CA ALA A 6 5.33 -8.21 19.67
C ALA A 6 6.18 -8.26 18.40
N VAL A 7 5.73 -7.58 17.35
CA VAL A 7 6.52 -7.46 16.12
C VAL A 7 7.74 -6.60 16.47
N PRO A 8 8.96 -7.03 16.09
CA PRO A 8 10.16 -6.25 16.36
C PRO A 8 10.00 -4.81 15.87
N LYS A 9 10.53 -3.86 16.66
CA LYS A 9 10.52 -2.44 16.30
C LYS A 9 11.20 -2.30 14.93
N PRO A 10 10.54 -1.71 13.91
CA PRO A 10 11.12 -1.52 12.59
C PRO A 10 12.51 -0.91 12.68
N LYS A 11 13.50 -1.58 12.12
CA LYS A 11 14.86 -1.07 11.97
C LYS A 11 15.07 -0.64 10.52
N ASN A 12 16.09 0.18 10.27
CA ASN A 12 16.49 0.56 8.92
C ASN A 12 15.35 1.20 8.09
N ILE A 13 14.79 2.30 8.61
CA ILE A 13 13.71 3.03 7.95
C ILE A 13 14.29 3.89 6.83
N ARG A 14 13.88 3.60 5.58
CA ARG A 14 14.16 4.45 4.43
C ARG A 14 13.21 5.65 4.44
N LYS A 15 13.80 6.85 4.52
CA LYS A 15 13.06 8.10 4.33
C LYS A 15 12.57 8.19 2.88
N ILE A 16 11.30 8.55 2.74
CA ILE A 16 10.62 8.89 1.50
C ILE A 16 10.38 10.40 1.47
N VAL A 17 10.37 11.02 0.28
CA VAL A 17 10.08 12.46 0.15
C VAL A 17 8.73 12.79 0.77
N THR A 18 8.73 13.76 1.70
CA THR A 18 7.55 14.24 2.41
C THR A 18 6.73 15.18 1.55
N ASN A 19 5.92 14.60 0.67
CA ASN A 19 4.83 15.28 -0.03
C ASN A 19 3.57 14.42 0.05
N GLY A 20 2.43 14.94 -0.39
CA GLY A 20 1.17 14.21 -0.33
C GLY A 20 1.19 12.84 -1.01
N SER A 21 2.17 12.54 -1.87
CA SER A 21 2.30 11.28 -2.60
C SER A 21 3.20 10.21 -1.93
N CYS A 22 3.51 10.36 -0.64
CA CYS A 22 4.44 9.47 0.08
C CYS A 22 4.10 7.98 0.01
N LEU A 23 2.82 7.60 -0.02
CA LEU A 23 2.42 6.20 -0.13
C LEU A 23 2.88 5.59 -1.47
N PHE A 24 2.60 6.28 -2.58
CA PHE A 24 2.96 5.81 -3.91
C PHE A 24 4.46 5.78 -4.15
N ARG A 25 5.18 6.75 -3.55
CA ARG A 25 6.64 6.77 -3.53
C ARG A 25 7.21 5.58 -2.76
N ALA A 26 6.65 5.27 -1.59
CA ALA A 26 7.04 4.11 -0.81
C ALA A 26 6.82 2.80 -1.58
N PHE A 27 5.67 2.65 -2.25
CA PHE A 27 5.41 1.49 -3.11
C PHE A 27 6.39 1.39 -4.28
N LEU A 28 6.65 2.49 -4.99
CA LEU A 28 7.58 2.46 -6.11
C LEU A 28 9.01 2.14 -5.66
N PHE A 29 9.43 2.69 -4.51
CA PHE A 29 10.71 2.38 -3.89
C PHE A 29 10.82 0.88 -3.63
N CYS A 30 9.80 0.26 -3.03
CA CYS A 30 9.82 -1.17 -2.75
C CYS A 30 9.81 -2.04 -4.03
N LEU A 31 9.19 -1.58 -5.13
CA LEU A 31 9.16 -2.30 -6.39
C LEU A 31 10.46 -2.18 -7.19
N THR A 32 11.12 -1.02 -7.15
CA THR A 32 12.17 -0.68 -8.12
C THR A 32 13.45 -0.09 -7.52
N GLY A 33 13.40 0.43 -6.30
CA GLY A 33 14.46 1.21 -5.66
C GLY A 33 14.26 2.72 -5.78
N PRO A 34 14.16 3.33 -6.97
CA PRO A 34 13.85 4.76 -7.11
C PRO A 34 12.39 5.12 -6.76
N GLU A 35 12.10 6.39 -6.45
CA GLU A 35 10.75 6.87 -6.11
C GLU A 35 10.22 8.02 -7.01
N GLU A 36 11.01 8.49 -7.97
CA GLU A 36 10.74 9.72 -8.74
C GLU A 36 9.47 9.62 -9.60
N HIS A 37 9.17 8.44 -10.15
CA HIS A 37 8.05 8.18 -11.05
C HIS A 37 6.79 7.66 -10.34
N HIS A 38 6.62 7.94 -9.05
CA HIS A 38 5.56 7.39 -8.19
C HIS A 38 4.13 7.48 -8.75
N LEU A 39 3.83 8.47 -9.59
CA LEU A 39 2.52 8.59 -10.26
C LEU A 39 2.16 7.38 -11.13
N ILE A 40 3.15 6.59 -11.58
CA ILE A 40 2.88 5.33 -12.28
C ILE A 40 2.14 4.34 -11.39
N VAL A 41 2.49 4.26 -10.10
CA VAL A 41 1.85 3.36 -9.14
C VAL A 41 0.40 3.78 -8.94
N TRP A 42 0.15 5.08 -8.76
CA TRP A 42 -1.20 5.62 -8.63
C TRP A 42 -2.05 5.30 -9.87
N ARG A 43 -1.54 5.57 -11.08
CA ARG A 43 -2.25 5.27 -12.34
C ARG A 43 -2.58 3.78 -12.47
N VAL A 44 -1.63 2.91 -12.13
CA VAL A 44 -1.83 1.45 -12.20
C VAL A 44 -2.88 1.00 -11.18
N ILE A 45 -2.89 1.55 -9.97
CA ILE A 45 -3.94 1.31 -8.97
C ILE A 45 -5.31 1.76 -9.49
N CYS A 46 -5.41 2.97 -10.04
CA CYS A 46 -6.68 3.48 -10.59
C CYS A 46 -7.21 2.58 -11.70
N ASN A 47 -6.35 2.23 -12.67
CA ASN A 47 -6.73 1.37 -13.78
C ASN A 47 -7.16 -0.03 -13.28
N TYR A 48 -6.46 -0.57 -12.28
CA TYR A 48 -6.83 -1.85 -11.67
C TYR A 48 -8.20 -1.80 -11.00
N MET A 49 -8.46 -0.74 -10.24
CA MET A 49 -9.76 -0.54 -9.58
C MET A 49 -10.90 -0.39 -10.58
N GLU A 50 -10.67 0.34 -11.68
CA GLU A 50 -11.66 0.52 -12.75
C GLU A 50 -11.94 -0.80 -13.48
N PHE A 51 -10.89 -1.54 -13.83
CA PHE A 51 -11.01 -2.83 -14.53
C PHE A 51 -11.76 -3.86 -13.69
N PHE A 52 -11.48 -3.94 -12.39
CA PHE A 52 -12.17 -4.83 -11.45
C PHE A 52 -13.23 -4.08 -10.62
N SER A 53 -13.96 -3.17 -11.26
CA SER A 53 -14.89 -2.25 -10.55
C SER A 53 -15.89 -2.94 -9.64
N SER A 54 -16.42 -4.10 -10.01
CA SER A 54 -17.34 -4.88 -9.18
C SER A 54 -16.76 -5.31 -7.83
N MET A 55 -15.44 -5.50 -7.75
CA MET A 55 -14.73 -5.85 -6.52
C MET A 55 -14.54 -4.63 -5.60
N TRP A 56 -14.24 -3.47 -6.18
CA TRP A 56 -13.82 -2.27 -5.43
C TRP A 56 -14.98 -1.34 -5.09
N GLN A 57 -16.01 -1.30 -5.94
CA GLN A 57 -17.17 -0.42 -5.77
C GLN A 57 -17.88 -0.61 -4.42
N PRO A 58 -18.06 -1.83 -3.88
CA PRO A 58 -18.64 -2.02 -2.55
C PRO A 58 -17.81 -1.39 -1.42
N LEU A 59 -16.47 -1.34 -1.58
CA LEU A 59 -15.56 -0.77 -0.57
C LEU A 59 -15.56 0.76 -0.56
N LEU A 60 -16.01 1.39 -1.66
CA LEU A 60 -16.14 2.84 -1.79
C LEU A 60 -17.47 3.38 -1.23
N GLY A 61 -18.35 2.51 -0.74
CA GLY A 61 -19.67 2.88 -0.24
C GLY A 61 -20.52 3.57 -1.31
N THR A 62 -20.95 4.81 -1.03
CA THR A 62 -21.77 5.60 -1.97
C THR A 62 -20.96 6.35 -3.03
N CYS A 63 -19.63 6.31 -2.96
CA CYS A 63 -18.75 6.96 -3.93
C CYS A 63 -18.52 6.06 -5.14
N THR A 64 -18.75 6.55 -6.36
CA THR A 64 -18.36 5.81 -7.57
C THR A 64 -16.83 5.82 -7.72
N ILE A 65 -16.29 4.82 -8.40
CA ILE A 65 -14.84 4.76 -8.74
C ILE A 65 -14.39 6.04 -9.46
N ALA A 66 -15.15 6.51 -10.45
CA ALA A 66 -14.84 7.75 -11.15
C ALA A 66 -14.80 8.97 -10.21
N LYS A 67 -15.77 9.09 -9.28
CA LYS A 67 -15.78 10.18 -8.28
C LYS A 67 -14.65 10.04 -7.26
N TYR A 68 -14.26 8.82 -6.94
CA TYR A 68 -13.14 8.54 -6.05
C TYR A 68 -11.84 9.07 -6.66
N PHE A 69 -11.60 8.80 -7.94
CA PHE A 69 -10.43 9.33 -8.65
C PHE A 69 -10.49 10.85 -8.82
N ASP A 70 -11.64 11.41 -9.16
CA ASP A 70 -11.81 12.86 -9.33
C ASP A 70 -11.56 13.63 -8.01
N ARG A 71 -11.95 13.05 -6.86
CA ARG A 71 -11.56 13.60 -5.54
C ARG A 71 -10.06 13.61 -5.35
N GLY A 72 -9.38 12.52 -5.73
CA GLY A 72 -7.93 12.49 -5.72
C GLY A 72 -7.34 13.65 -6.51
N VAL A 73 -7.84 13.89 -7.73
CA VAL A 73 -7.26 14.86 -8.69
C VAL A 73 -7.54 16.32 -8.28
N ARG A 74 -8.69 16.59 -7.66
CA ARG A 74 -9.13 17.97 -7.34
C ARG A 74 -8.57 18.55 -6.05
N THR A 75 -7.95 17.75 -5.18
CA THR A 75 -7.51 18.23 -3.85
C THR A 75 -6.17 18.99 -3.91
N SER A 76 -5.49 19.03 -5.05
CA SER A 76 -4.14 19.59 -5.17
C SER A 76 -4.03 20.60 -6.31
N GLY A 77 -4.50 21.82 -6.04
CA GLY A 77 -4.46 22.97 -6.96
C GLY A 77 -3.05 23.48 -7.31
N ILE A 78 -1.98 22.86 -6.79
CA ILE A 78 -0.58 23.16 -7.12
C ILE A 78 0.20 21.84 -7.01
N GLY A 79 0.46 21.19 -8.15
CA GLY A 79 1.17 19.90 -8.20
C GLY A 79 0.28 18.74 -7.74
N ILE A 80 0.13 17.71 -8.57
CA ILE A 80 -0.79 16.59 -8.35
C ILE A 80 -0.30 15.72 -7.18
N GLU A 81 -0.60 16.14 -5.95
CA GLU A 81 -0.31 15.40 -4.73
C GLU A 81 -1.54 14.59 -4.32
N HIS A 82 -1.41 13.27 -4.29
CA HIS A 82 -2.49 12.34 -3.93
C HIS A 82 -2.13 11.63 -2.63
N TRP A 83 -2.92 11.88 -1.58
CA TRP A 83 -2.77 11.20 -0.30
C TRP A 83 -3.39 9.81 -0.40
N GLY A 84 -2.54 8.80 -0.51
CA GLY A 84 -2.98 7.41 -0.51
C GLY A 84 -3.48 6.99 0.87
N ILE A 85 -4.57 6.23 0.91
CA ILE A 85 -5.20 5.73 2.12
C ILE A 85 -5.28 4.19 2.08
N GLU A 86 -6.07 3.60 2.97
CA GLU A 86 -6.14 2.14 3.13
C GLU A 86 -6.58 1.40 1.86
N ILE A 87 -7.41 2.00 1.01
CA ILE A 87 -7.92 1.34 -0.19
C ILE A 87 -6.83 1.20 -1.26
N GLU A 88 -5.91 2.16 -1.38
CA GLU A 88 -4.72 2.02 -2.23
C GLU A 88 -3.83 0.88 -1.72
N ILE A 89 -3.65 0.75 -0.40
CA ILE A 89 -2.83 -0.30 0.19
C ILE A 89 -3.44 -1.68 -0.08
N LEU A 90 -4.75 -1.81 0.11
CA LEU A 90 -5.47 -3.05 -0.19
C LEU A 90 -5.43 -3.38 -1.68
N THR A 91 -5.60 -2.38 -2.54
CA THR A 91 -5.53 -2.56 -4.00
C THR A 91 -4.14 -3.01 -4.42
N PHE A 92 -3.10 -2.36 -3.90
CA PHE A 92 -1.71 -2.74 -4.14
C PHE A 92 -1.44 -4.19 -3.72
N ALA A 93 -1.87 -4.56 -2.50
CA ALA A 93 -1.72 -5.92 -1.99
C ALA A 93 -2.40 -6.95 -2.91
N ASN A 94 -3.62 -6.66 -3.35
CA ASN A 94 -4.38 -7.52 -4.27
C ASN A 94 -3.71 -7.65 -5.64
N MET A 95 -3.35 -6.52 -6.24
CA MET A 95 -2.77 -6.44 -7.57
C MET A 95 -1.42 -7.15 -7.68
N PHE A 96 -0.56 -7.03 -6.67
CA PHE A 96 0.75 -7.69 -6.64
C PHE A 96 0.75 -9.06 -5.94
N ASN A 97 -0.42 -9.56 -5.52
CA ASN A 97 -0.56 -10.79 -4.74
C ASN A 97 0.46 -10.84 -3.59
N CYS A 98 0.49 -9.77 -2.80
CA CYS A 98 1.55 -9.51 -1.82
C CYS A 98 0.94 -9.23 -0.44
N MET A 99 1.80 -9.24 0.59
CA MET A 99 1.44 -8.79 1.93
C MET A 99 1.99 -7.38 2.16
N VAL A 100 1.17 -6.47 2.66
CA VAL A 100 1.61 -5.14 3.10
C VAL A 100 1.40 -4.99 4.59
N ASP A 101 2.49 -4.83 5.34
CA ASP A 101 2.45 -4.59 6.78
C ASP A 101 2.68 -3.12 7.07
N VAL A 102 1.73 -2.52 7.80
CA VAL A 102 1.80 -1.11 8.22
C VAL A 102 2.11 -1.03 9.70
N TYR A 103 3.12 -0.24 10.03
CA TYR A 103 3.60 0.04 11.38
C TYR A 103 3.28 1.48 11.76
N ASN A 104 2.96 1.71 13.03
CA ASN A 104 2.82 3.06 13.58
C ASN A 104 4.15 3.63 14.08
N ASP A 105 4.14 4.93 14.35
CA ASP A 105 5.31 5.70 14.77
C ASP A 105 5.52 5.86 16.27
N HIS A 106 4.67 5.27 17.10
CA HIS A 106 4.79 5.34 18.54
C HIS A 106 6.09 4.70 19.06
N ASP A 107 6.54 5.12 20.25
CA ASP A 107 7.79 4.69 20.89
C ASP A 107 8.00 3.17 20.90
N SER A 108 6.88 2.45 21.03
CA SER A 108 6.74 1.02 20.78
C SER A 108 6.14 0.81 19.39
N ALA A 109 6.94 0.93 18.33
CA ALA A 109 6.44 0.74 16.98
C ALA A 109 5.80 -0.64 16.87
N ARG A 110 4.50 -0.66 16.58
CA ARG A 110 3.68 -1.87 16.50
C ARG A 110 3.17 -1.98 15.07
N LYS A 111 3.17 -3.20 14.55
CA LYS A 111 2.37 -3.53 13.37
C LYS A 111 0.90 -3.25 13.72
N ILE A 112 0.31 -2.29 13.03
CA ILE A 112 -1.08 -1.86 13.26
C ILE A 112 -2.05 -2.55 12.31
N LYS A 113 -1.61 -2.89 11.09
CA LYS A 113 -2.47 -3.50 10.08
C LYS A 113 -1.65 -4.33 9.11
N GLN A 114 -2.25 -5.40 8.62
CA GLN A 114 -1.76 -6.20 7.52
C GLN A 114 -2.83 -6.20 6.43
N TYR A 115 -2.40 -6.02 5.20
CA TYR A 115 -3.23 -6.15 4.01
C TYR A 115 -2.71 -7.34 3.21
N GLU A 116 -3.60 -8.26 2.86
CA GLU A 116 -3.28 -9.42 2.04
C GLU A 116 -4.08 -9.33 0.73
N GLY A 117 -3.39 -9.57 -0.38
CA GLY A 117 -4.04 -9.68 -1.68
C GLY A 117 -4.81 -10.98 -1.85
N TYR A 118 -6.05 -10.89 -2.33
CA TYR A 118 -6.87 -12.04 -2.71
C TYR A 118 -6.98 -12.22 -4.24
N GLY A 119 -6.03 -11.67 -5.01
CA GLY A 119 -6.02 -11.79 -6.46
C GLY A 119 -6.07 -13.26 -6.90
N PRO A 120 -6.46 -13.55 -8.16
CA PRO A 120 -6.44 -14.92 -8.68
C PRO A 120 -5.01 -15.45 -8.54
N ARG A 121 -4.78 -16.29 -7.52
CA ARG A 121 -3.50 -16.97 -7.33
C ARG A 121 -3.22 -17.66 -8.65
N PRO A 122 -2.06 -17.41 -9.31
CA PRO A 122 -1.65 -18.25 -10.42
C PRO A 122 -1.81 -19.69 -9.95
N ARG A 123 -2.54 -20.53 -10.70
CA ARG A 123 -2.60 -21.97 -10.45
C ARG A 123 -1.21 -22.57 -10.69
N ALA A 124 -0.25 -22.21 -9.87
CA ALA A 124 0.97 -22.94 -9.73
C ALA A 124 0.62 -24.14 -8.85
N ASN A 125 0.85 -25.34 -9.36
CA ASN A 125 0.94 -26.58 -8.57
C ASN A 125 2.14 -26.53 -7.61
N ARG A 126 2.34 -25.42 -6.90
CA ARG A 126 3.35 -25.26 -5.87
C ARG A 126 2.64 -25.25 -4.53
N PRO A 127 2.85 -26.25 -3.67
CA PRO A 127 2.44 -26.12 -2.29
C PRO A 127 3.16 -24.88 -1.75
N ALA A 128 2.39 -23.87 -1.29
CA ALA A 128 2.95 -22.71 -0.62
C ALA A 128 3.53 -23.18 0.72
N THR A 129 4.78 -23.64 0.70
CA THR A 129 5.47 -24.16 1.87
C THR A 129 6.07 -23.05 2.72
N ASN A 130 6.00 -21.79 2.29
CA ASN A 130 6.45 -20.67 3.10
C ASN A 130 5.72 -19.36 2.74
N THR A 131 5.16 -18.67 3.72
CA THR A 131 4.60 -17.31 3.56
C THR A 131 5.64 -16.28 3.11
N ALA A 132 6.93 -16.63 3.18
CA ALA A 132 8.05 -15.87 2.63
C ALA A 132 8.17 -15.89 1.09
N ASP A 133 7.43 -16.77 0.38
CA ASP A 133 7.37 -16.76 -1.09
C ASP A 133 6.45 -15.66 -1.65
N LEU A 134 5.71 -14.96 -0.78
CA LEU A 134 4.93 -13.76 -1.13
C LEU A 134 5.78 -12.51 -0.86
N THR A 135 5.89 -11.63 -1.86
CA THR A 135 6.56 -10.34 -1.66
C THR A 135 5.92 -9.61 -0.47
N THR A 136 6.73 -9.24 0.52
CA THR A 136 6.25 -8.53 1.71
C THR A 136 6.74 -7.10 1.66
N PHE A 137 5.82 -6.14 1.73
CA PHE A 137 6.09 -4.71 1.73
C PHE A 137 5.85 -4.16 3.13
N LEU A 138 6.81 -3.44 3.68
CA LEU A 138 6.71 -2.91 5.04
C LEU A 138 6.66 -1.37 4.98
N LEU A 139 5.57 -0.80 5.51
CA LEU A 139 5.33 0.64 5.53
C LEU A 139 5.28 1.16 6.97
N TYR A 140 5.91 2.30 7.22
CA TYR A 140 5.87 2.98 8.51
C TYR A 140 5.14 4.33 8.37
N ASN A 141 3.99 4.46 9.02
CA ASN A 141 3.20 5.69 9.02
C ASN A 141 3.64 6.57 10.20
N ALA A 142 4.36 7.65 9.88
CA ALA A 142 4.79 8.65 10.85
C ALA A 142 4.11 9.98 10.61
N HIS A 143 3.21 10.38 11.50
CA HIS A 143 2.49 11.66 11.40
C HIS A 143 1.84 11.88 10.01
N ASN A 144 1.13 10.87 9.50
CA ASN A 144 0.53 10.84 8.15
C ASN A 144 1.54 10.84 6.98
N HIS A 145 2.77 10.40 7.23
CA HIS A 145 3.80 10.23 6.20
C HIS A 145 4.29 8.78 6.14
N PHE A 146 4.19 8.16 4.96
CA PHE A 146 4.67 6.80 4.76
C PHE A 146 6.17 6.75 4.49
N LYS A 147 6.85 5.83 5.17
CA LYS A 147 8.24 5.45 4.98
C LYS A 147 8.34 3.95 4.71
N VAL A 148 9.49 3.48 4.23
CA VAL A 148 9.73 2.06 3.98
C VAL A 148 10.59 1.46 5.08
N VAL A 149 10.23 0.27 5.56
CA VAL A 149 11.05 -0.49 6.50
C VAL A 149 11.84 -1.53 5.70
N LEU A 150 13.18 -1.45 5.74
CA LEU A 150 14.04 -2.36 4.97
C LEU A 150 14.33 -3.68 5.69
N SER A 151 14.17 -3.71 7.02
CA SER A 151 14.38 -4.90 7.83
C SER A 151 13.47 -4.84 9.07
N PRO A 152 12.55 -5.79 9.26
CA PRO A 152 11.78 -5.89 10.49
C PRO A 152 12.68 -6.23 11.68
#